data_AF-A0A9P4LET3-F1
#
_entry.id   AF-A0A9P4LET3-F1
#
_cell.length_a   1.000
_cell.length_b   1.000
_cell.length_c   1.000
_cell.angle_alpha   90.00
_cell.angle_beta   90.00
_cell.angle_gamma   90.00
#
_symmetry.space_group_name_H-M   'P 1'
#
loop_
_entity.id
_entity.type
_entity.pdbx_description
1 polymer ?
#
loop_
_entity_poly.entity_id
_entity_poly.type
_entity_poly.pdbx_seq_one_letter_code
_entity_poly.pdbx_strand_id
1 'polypeptide(L)'
;QPFKSGLVHFLAALGVNLDTLQLRTAPEYSSLLSLLVYCMQVLAAEAFFPTEQRDKQGAAETRMLLQQRSCHLVDGSHSPMSVMLSLLAY
;
A
#
# COMPACT_ATOMS: atom_id res chain seq x y z
N GLN A 1 -9.84 -21.59 9.84
CA GLN A 1 -9.91 -21.29 8.40
C GLN A 1 -8.78 -20.31 8.08
N PRO A 2 -8.06 -20.45 6.94
CA PRO A 2 -7.09 -19.43 6.53
C PRO A 2 -7.80 -18.11 6.24
N PHE A 3 -7.14 -16.98 6.50
CA PHE A 3 -7.68 -15.66 6.20
C PHE A 3 -7.87 -15.50 4.68
N LYS A 4 -8.99 -14.88 4.27
CA LYS A 4 -9.27 -14.59 2.85
C LYS A 4 -8.23 -13.66 2.20
N SER A 5 -7.58 -12.82 2.99
CA SER A 5 -6.46 -11.98 2.56
C SER A 5 -5.42 -11.89 3.67
N GLY A 6 -4.21 -12.40 3.41
CA GLY A 6 -3.09 -12.31 4.35
C GLY A 6 -2.67 -10.87 4.61
N LEU A 7 -2.86 -9.97 3.65
CA LEU A 7 -2.49 -8.56 3.79
C LEU A 7 -3.45 -7.83 4.74
N VAL A 8 -4.76 -8.06 4.64
CA VAL A 8 -5.73 -7.50 5.61
C VAL A 8 -5.45 -8.00 7.02
N HIS A 9 -5.08 -9.27 7.17
CA HIS A 9 -4.68 -9.81 8.46
C HIS A 9 -3.40 -9.16 9.00
N PHE A 10 -2.41 -8.97 8.15
CA PHE A 10 -1.17 -8.26 8.49
C PHE A 10 -1.44 -6.81 8.95
N LEU A 11 -2.34 -6.09 8.29
CA LEU A 11 -2.76 -4.75 8.72
C LEU A 11 -3.41 -4.78 10.10
N ALA A 12 -4.31 -5.73 10.36
CA ALA A 12 -4.91 -5.88 11.68
C ALA A 12 -3.87 -6.18 12.77
N ALA A 13 -2.87 -7.03 12.46
CA ALA A 13 -1.77 -7.34 13.37
C ALA A 13 -0.88 -6.12 13.65
N LEU A 14 -0.66 -5.24 12.67
CA LEU A 14 0.07 -3.98 12.87
C LEU A 14 -0.61 -3.05 13.87
N GLY A 15 -1.93 -3.17 14.01
CA GLY A 15 -2.71 -2.45 15.01
C GLY A 15 -2.38 -2.84 16.45
N VAL A 16 -1.70 -3.97 16.67
CA VAL A 16 -1.29 -4.42 18.01
C VAL A 16 0.13 -3.94 18.31
N ASN A 17 0.31 -3.36 19.48
CA ASN A 17 1.62 -3.09 20.06
C ASN A 17 2.16 -4.39 20.67
N LEU A 18 3.30 -4.87 20.18
CA LEU A 18 3.88 -6.14 20.63
C LEU A 18 4.47 -6.09 22.04
N ASP A 19 4.85 -4.89 22.51
CA ASP A 19 5.46 -4.72 23.83
C ASP A 19 4.40 -4.71 24.94
N THR A 20 3.26 -4.07 24.67
CA THR A 20 2.17 -3.94 25.64
C THR A 20 1.03 -4.93 25.42
N LEU A 21 1.02 -5.62 24.26
CA LEU A 21 -0.07 -6.46 23.77
C LEU A 21 -1.43 -5.74 23.69
N GLN A 22 -1.41 -4.40 23.64
CA GLN A 22 -2.60 -3.56 23.49
C GLN A 22 -2.74 -3.06 22.05
N LEU A 23 -3.92 -2.55 21.71
CA LEU A 23 -4.10 -1.82 20.46
C LEU A 23 -3.30 -0.53 20.50
N ARG A 24 -2.61 -0.22 19.40
CA ARG A 24 -1.97 1.07 19.17
C ARG A 24 -3.01 2.16 19.16
N THR A 25 -2.58 3.36 19.56
CA THR A 25 -3.42 4.55 19.39
C THR A 25 -3.62 4.85 17.91
N ALA A 26 -4.70 5.56 17.58
CA ALA A 26 -4.97 6.01 16.22
C ALA A 26 -3.76 6.69 15.55
N PRO A 27 -3.08 7.68 16.15
CA PRO A 27 -1.93 8.32 15.50
C PRO A 27 -0.76 7.35 15.26
N GLU A 28 -0.44 6.47 16.21
CA GLU A 28 0.65 5.47 16.04
C GLU A 28 0.35 4.50 14.90
N TYR A 29 -0.89 4.01 14.85
CA TYR A 29 -1.32 3.09 13.80
C TYR A 29 -1.38 3.78 12.43
N SER A 30 -1.94 4.99 12.35
CA SER A 30 -2.00 5.77 11.13
C SER A 30 -0.61 6.15 10.59
N SER A 31 0.37 6.41 11.45
CA SER A 31 1.76 6.64 11.03
C SER A 31 2.37 5.39 10.38
N LEU A 32 2.20 4.21 11.00
CA LEU A 32 2.68 2.94 10.42
C LEU A 32 1.99 2.64 9.08
N LEU A 33 0.68 2.85 9.02
CA LEU A 33 -0.11 2.60 7.83
C LEU A 33 0.28 3.55 6.68
N SER A 34 0.54 4.83 6.99
CA SER A 34 1.04 5.81 6.02
C SER A 34 2.40 5.42 5.45
N LEU A 35 3.31 4.92 6.29
CA LEU A 35 4.59 4.40 5.84
C LEU A 35 4.40 3.19 4.92
N LEU A 36 3.48 2.29 5.26
CA LEU A 36 3.20 1.10 4.44
C LEU A 36 2.65 1.48 3.05
N VAL A 37 1.71 2.43 3.02
CA VAL A 37 1.15 3.02 1.80
C VAL A 37 2.27 3.61 0.95
N TYR A 38 3.17 4.39 1.55
CA TYR A 38 4.31 4.97 0.85
C TYR A 38 5.26 3.90 0.29
N CYS A 39 5.64 2.91 1.09
CA CYS A 39 6.49 1.81 0.65
C CYS A 39 5.87 1.05 -0.53
N MET A 40 4.57 0.75 -0.48
CA MET A 40 3.86 0.08 -1.58
C MET A 40 3.85 0.92 -2.86
N GLN A 41 3.65 2.25 -2.75
CA GLN A 41 3.72 3.15 -3.89
C GLN A 41 5.12 3.20 -4.51
N VAL A 42 6.17 3.26 -3.68
CA VAL A 42 7.57 3.26 -4.15
C VAL A 42 7.92 1.93 -4.82
N LEU A 43 7.56 0.80 -4.22
CA LEU A 43 7.81 -0.53 -4.79
C LEU A 43 7.06 -0.72 -6.11
N ALA A 44 5.80 -0.27 -6.19
CA ALA A 44 5.05 -0.32 -7.43
C ALA A 44 5.67 0.59 -8.50
N ALA A 45 6.09 1.80 -8.12
CA ALA A 45 6.80 2.70 -9.03
C ALA A 45 8.09 2.08 -9.56
N GLU A 46 8.89 1.43 -8.71
CA GLU A 46 10.11 0.74 -9.14
C GLU A 46 9.81 -0.49 -10.00
N ALA A 47 8.73 -1.25 -9.71
CA ALA A 47 8.34 -2.41 -10.50
C ALA A 47 7.86 -2.05 -11.92
N PHE A 48 7.11 -0.95 -12.05
CA PHE A 48 6.59 -0.48 -13.34
C PHE A 48 7.54 0.48 -14.06
N PHE A 49 8.40 1.16 -13.31
CA PHE A 49 9.34 2.17 -13.79
C PHE A 49 10.74 1.94 -13.18
N PRO A 50 11.41 0.80 -13.50
CA PRO A 50 12.70 0.49 -12.91
C PRO A 50 13.70 1.60 -13.16
N THR A 51 14.43 1.99 -12.11
CA THR A 51 15.39 3.09 -12.17
C THR A 51 16.50 2.79 -13.17
N GLU A 52 16.92 1.54 -13.29
CA GLU A 52 17.94 1.08 -14.26
C GLU A 52 17.54 1.22 -15.72
N GLN A 53 16.24 1.39 -16.01
CA GLN A 53 15.70 1.46 -17.37
C GLN A 53 15.15 2.85 -17.72
N ARG A 54 15.30 3.85 -16.85
CA ARG A 54 14.75 5.20 -17.05
C ARG A 54 15.15 5.84 -18.36
N ASP A 55 16.39 5.63 -18.79
CA ASP A 55 16.92 6.20 -20.04
C ASP A 55 16.22 5.63 -21.29
N LYS A 56 15.57 4.47 -21.16
CA LYS A 56 14.85 3.75 -22.22
C LYS A 56 13.33 3.90 -22.11
N GLN A 57 12.83 4.54 -21.05
CA GLN A 57 11.42 4.71 -20.76
C GLN A 57 10.90 6.02 -21.37
N GLY A 58 9.69 5.98 -21.91
CA GLY A 58 9.03 7.12 -22.55
C GLY A 58 7.55 7.21 -22.21
N ALA A 59 6.80 7.78 -23.15
CA ALA A 59 5.37 8.07 -22.96
C ALA A 59 4.51 6.80 -22.80
N ALA A 60 4.92 5.67 -23.37
CA ALA A 60 4.15 4.43 -23.34
C ALA A 60 4.18 3.79 -21.94
N GLU A 61 5.37 3.70 -21.34
CA GLU A 61 5.61 3.17 -20.01
C GLU A 61 4.94 4.06 -18.96
N THR A 62 4.99 5.38 -19.18
CA THR A 62 4.32 6.35 -18.29
C THR A 62 2.80 6.14 -18.31
N ARG A 63 2.21 5.90 -19.49
CA ARG A 63 0.78 5.57 -19.61
C ARG A 63 0.44 4.25 -18.94
N MET A 64 1.29 3.23 -19.08
CA MET A 64 1.12 1.94 -18.40
C MET A 64 1.15 2.11 -16.87
N LEU A 65 2.09 2.90 -16.33
CA LEU A 65 2.15 3.21 -14.91
C LEU A 65 0.86 3.91 -14.43
N LEU A 66 0.37 4.91 -15.16
CA LEU A 66 -0.86 5.62 -14.80
C LEU A 66 -2.07 4.69 -14.81
N GLN A 67 -2.15 3.78 -15.78
CA GLN A 67 -3.20 2.77 -15.84
C GLN A 67 -3.12 1.81 -14.65
N GLN A 68 -1.93 1.27 -14.35
CA GLN A 68 -1.74 0.38 -13.20
C GLN A 68 -2.03 1.07 -11.87
N ARG A 69 -1.63 2.34 -11.75
CA ARG A 69 -1.95 3.18 -10.59
C ARG A 69 -3.46 3.36 -10.44
N SER A 70 -4.18 3.62 -11.53
CA SER A 70 -5.63 3.75 -11.52
C SER A 70 -6.37 2.46 -11.20
N CYS A 71 -5.80 1.29 -11.55
CA CYS A 71 -6.43 -0.01 -11.31
C CYS A 71 -6.11 -0.58 -9.92
N HIS A 72 -4.99 -0.20 -9.29
CA HIS A 72 -4.49 -0.92 -8.11
C HIS A 72 -4.01 -0.03 -6.96
N LEU A 73 -3.65 1.23 -7.21
CA LEU A 73 -2.99 2.09 -6.20
C LEU A 73 -3.85 3.27 -5.72
N VAL A 74 -4.91 3.60 -6.44
CA VAL A 74 -5.79 4.76 -6.15
C VAL A 74 -7.27 4.39 -6.27
N ASP A 75 -7.58 3.14 -6.60
CA ASP A 75 -8.96 2.72 -6.81
C ASP A 75 -9.70 2.49 -5.48
N GLY A 76 -11.01 2.76 -5.48
CA GLY A 76 -11.91 2.44 -4.36
C GLY A 76 -12.41 1.00 -4.38
N SER A 77 -11.73 0.09 -5.08
CA SER A 77 -12.14 -1.32 -5.14
C SER A 77 -11.69 -2.09 -3.90
N HIS A 78 -11.88 -3.41 -3.86
CA HIS A 78 -11.39 -4.27 -2.78
C HIS A 78 -9.88 -4.60 -2.92
N SER A 79 -9.08 -3.64 -3.39
CA SER A 79 -7.62 -3.77 -3.44
C SER A 79 -7.03 -3.61 -2.01
N PRO A 80 -5.91 -4.28 -1.70
CA PRO A 80 -5.23 -4.07 -0.42
C PRO A 80 -4.86 -2.61 -0.16
N MET A 81 -4.54 -1.85 -1.22
CA MET A 81 -4.27 -0.42 -1.14
C MET A 81 -5.50 0.39 -0.72
N SER A 82 -6.65 0.09 -1.30
CA SER A 82 -7.93 0.70 -0.93
C SER A 82 -8.28 0.46 0.55
N VAL A 83 -8.00 -0.73 1.08
CA VAL A 83 -8.19 -1.02 2.52
C VAL A 83 -7.27 -0.14 3.38
N MET A 84 -5.99 -0.03 3.02
CA MET A 84 -5.05 0.84 3.75
C MET A 84 -5.46 2.32 3.67
N LEU A 85 -5.88 2.81 2.51
CA LEU A 85 -6.35 4.18 2.34
C LEU A 85 -7.65 4.44 3.11
N SER A 86 -8.58 3.49 3.11
CA SER A 86 -9.84 3.57 3.88
C SER A 86 -9.60 3.63 5.38
N LEU A 87 -8.60 2.88 5.88
CA LEU A 87 -8.20 2.90 7.29
C LEU A 87 -7.51 4.23 7.69
N LEU A 88 -6.88 4.93 6.74
CA LEU A 88 -6.31 6.27 6.97
C LEU A 88 -7.36 7.40 6.92
N ALA A 89 -8.46 7.20 6.20
CA ALA A 89 -9.51 8.21 6.02
C ALA A 89 -10.49 8.32 7.21
N TYR A 90 -10.16 7.66 8.32
CA TYR A 90 -10.97 7.59 9.56
C TYR A 90 -11.21 8.96 10.20
#